data_AF-A0A3B9NLU9-F1
#
_entry.id   AF-A0A3B9NLU9-F1
#
_cell.length_a   1.000
_cell.length_b   1.000
_cell.length_c   1.000
_cell.angle_alpha   90.00
_cell.angle_beta   90.00
_cell.angle_gamma   90.00
#
_symmetry.space_group_name_H-M   'P 1'
#
loop_
_entity.id
_entity.type
_entity.pdbx_description
1 polymer ?
#
loop_
_entity_poly.entity_id
_entity_poly.type
_entity_poly.pdbx_seq_one_letter_code
_entity_poly.pdbx_strand_id
1 'polypeptide(L)'
;MRFYEGKYDYLVDFNVAQLELILKSIKLKRTIGFTEAYVAEPLEAIDFRNLIHPKKESIWPDPKEYYQVFSDKNGFYPDLSIIDLLFNQGPQSKSYL
;
A
#
# COMPACT_ATOMS: atom_id res chain seq x y z
N MET A 1 -22.06 -4.48 1.97
CA MET A 1 -21.77 -4.45 0.51
C MET A 1 -20.36 -4.97 0.32
N ARG A 2 -20.16 -5.98 -0.55
CA ARG A 2 -18.82 -6.50 -0.86
C ARG A 2 -18.09 -5.51 -1.76
N PHE A 3 -16.81 -5.26 -1.52
CA PHE A 3 -16.00 -4.26 -2.24
C PHE A 3 -16.11 -4.39 -3.77
N TYR A 4 -16.02 -5.60 -4.31
CA TYR A 4 -16.05 -5.89 -5.74
C TYR A 4 -17.45 -5.88 -6.38
N GLU A 5 -18.51 -5.89 -5.58
CA GLU A 5 -19.89 -5.82 -6.08
C GLU A 5 -20.39 -4.37 -6.10
N GLY A 6 -19.61 -3.44 -5.55
CA GLY A 6 -19.95 -2.02 -5.54
C GLY A 6 -19.73 -1.34 -6.87
N LYS A 7 -20.64 -0.42 -7.21
CA LYS A 7 -20.45 0.54 -8.30
C LYS A 7 -19.79 1.80 -7.73
N TYR A 8 -18.77 2.27 -8.42
CA TYR A 8 -18.05 3.51 -8.10
C TYR A 8 -18.17 4.43 -9.30
N ASP A 9 -18.50 5.69 -9.06
CA ASP A 9 -18.67 6.67 -10.14
C ASP A 9 -17.31 7.11 -10.69
N TYR A 10 -16.30 7.19 -9.81
CA TYR A 10 -14.95 7.61 -10.17
C TYR A 10 -13.88 6.59 -9.74
N LEU A 11 -12.76 6.57 -10.47
CA LEU A 11 -11.59 5.75 -10.14
C LEU A 11 -11.03 6.09 -8.76
N VAL A 12 -11.10 7.36 -8.35
CA VAL A 12 -10.64 7.78 -7.01
C VAL A 12 -11.47 7.14 -5.90
N ASP A 13 -12.79 7.02 -6.08
CA ASP A 13 -13.66 6.39 -5.08
C ASP A 13 -13.31 4.91 -4.92
N PHE A 14 -13.08 4.22 -6.05
CA PHE A 14 -12.65 2.82 -6.05
C PHE A 14 -11.29 2.66 -5.35
N ASN A 15 -10.32 3.52 -5.66
CA ASN A 15 -8.98 3.46 -5.08
C ASN A 15 -9.00 3.75 -3.57
N VAL A 16 -9.83 4.70 -3.13
CA VAL A 16 -10.00 5.02 -1.70
C VAL A 16 -10.63 3.83 -0.98
N ALA A 17 -11.71 3.25 -1.53
CA ALA A 17 -12.33 2.07 -0.94
C ALA A 17 -11.38 0.86 -0.92
N GLN A 18 -10.50 0.72 -1.91
CA GLN A 18 -9.46 -0.32 -1.93
C GLN A 18 -8.45 -0.10 -0.81
N LEU A 19 -7.96 1.14 -0.65
CA LEU A 19 -7.04 1.52 0.42
C LEU A 19 -7.66 1.27 1.79
N GLU A 20 -8.91 1.68 2.01
CA GLU A 20 -9.64 1.43 3.26
C GLU A 20 -9.79 -0.06 3.56
N LEU A 21 -10.10 -0.87 2.54
CA LEU A 21 -10.18 -2.32 2.69
C LEU A 21 -8.84 -2.92 3.13
N ILE A 22 -7.74 -2.49 2.51
CA ILE A 22 -6.39 -2.95 2.86
C ILE A 22 -6.05 -2.52 4.28
N LEU A 23 -6.21 -1.23 4.63
CA LEU A 23 -5.96 -0.68 5.97
C LEU A 23 -6.74 -1.44 7.06
N LYS A 24 -8.03 -1.72 6.79
CA LYS A 24 -8.87 -2.52 7.69
C LYS A 24 -8.34 -3.94 7.84
N SER A 25 -7.92 -4.58 6.74
CA SER A 25 -7.42 -5.96 6.73
C SER A 25 -6.13 -6.11 7.54
N ILE A 26 -5.22 -5.13 7.46
CA ILE A 26 -3.98 -5.10 8.27
C ILE A 26 -4.14 -4.43 9.64
N LYS A 27 -5.37 -4.04 10.03
CA LYS A 27 -5.69 -3.34 11.29
C LYS A 27 -4.87 -2.06 11.51
N LEU A 28 -4.59 -1.31 10.44
CA LEU A 28 -3.90 -0.03 10.50
C LEU A 28 -4.93 1.12 10.45
N LYS A 29 -4.97 1.93 11.52
CA LYS A 29 -5.84 3.11 11.59
C LYS A 29 -5.14 4.32 10.97
N ARG A 30 -5.67 4.84 9.87
CA ARG A 30 -5.24 6.08 9.22
C ARG A 30 -6.47 6.87 8.80
N THR A 31 -6.36 8.19 8.82
CA THR A 31 -7.37 9.09 8.27
C THR A 31 -7.01 9.37 6.82
N ILE A 32 -7.95 9.16 5.91
CA ILE A 32 -7.80 9.53 4.50
C ILE A 32 -8.43 10.92 4.34
N GLY A 33 -7.67 11.86 3.79
CA GLY A 33 -8.11 13.21 3.51
C GLY A 33 -7.84 13.58 2.05
N PHE A 34 -8.58 14.57 1.56
CA PHE A 34 -8.42 15.12 0.22
C PHE A 34 -8.01 16.58 0.31
N THR A 35 -7.24 17.05 -0.67
CA THR A 35 -6.94 18.47 -0.82
C THR A 35 -8.06 19.14 -1.61
N GLU A 36 -8.32 20.42 -1.32
CA GLU A 36 -9.32 21.21 -2.04
C GLU A 36 -8.83 21.65 -3.42
N ALA A 37 -7.51 21.71 -3.61
CA ALA A 37 -6.88 22.11 -4.86
C ALA A 37 -5.57 21.34 -5.08
N TYR A 38 -5.11 21.33 -6.33
CA TYR A 38 -3.80 20.83 -6.70
C TYR A 38 -2.72 21.87 -6.43
N VAL A 39 -1.65 21.46 -5.75
CA VAL A 39 -0.45 22.27 -5.53
C VAL A 39 0.71 21.59 -6.26
N ALA A 40 1.31 22.29 -7.23
CA ALA A 40 2.41 21.73 -8.02
C ALA A 40 3.64 21.48 -7.16
N GLU A 41 4.05 22.47 -6.38
CA GLU A 41 5.25 22.45 -5.54
C GLU A 41 4.87 22.88 -4.10
N PRO A 42 4.52 21.93 -3.23
CA PRO A 42 4.17 22.25 -1.84
C PRO A 42 5.42 22.67 -1.06
N LEU A 43 5.44 23.90 -0.55
CA LEU A 43 6.58 24.45 0.20
C LEU A 43 6.68 23.92 1.64
N GLU A 44 5.54 23.61 2.26
CA GLU A 44 5.45 23.23 3.68
C GLU A 44 5.04 21.76 3.88
N ALA A 45 5.20 20.92 2.86
CA ALA A 45 4.88 19.50 2.95
C ALA A 45 5.91 18.64 2.20
N ILE A 46 6.12 17.43 2.72
CA ILE A 46 6.91 16.42 2.02
C ILE A 46 6.04 15.83 0.91
N ASP A 47 6.49 15.96 -0.34
CA ASP A 47 5.77 15.43 -1.50
C ASP A 47 6.13 13.96 -1.77
N PHE A 48 5.20 13.07 -1.46
CA PHE A 48 5.33 11.63 -1.67
C PHE A 48 4.83 11.13 -3.05
N ARG A 49 4.26 12.00 -3.90
CA ARG A 49 3.54 11.59 -5.14
C ARG A 49 4.41 10.80 -6.11
N ASN A 50 5.70 11.15 -6.20
CA ASN A 50 6.66 10.52 -7.12
C ASN A 50 7.69 9.64 -6.41
N LEU A 51 7.50 9.39 -5.10
CA LEU A 51 8.49 8.71 -4.29
C LEU A 51 8.52 7.19 -4.55
N ILE A 52 7.36 6.58 -4.78
CA ILE A 52 7.24 5.15 -5.12
C ILE A 52 6.99 5.04 -6.63
N HIS A 53 7.87 4.35 -7.36
CA HIS A 53 7.75 4.23 -8.81
C HIS A 53 8.20 2.85 -9.31
N PRO A 54 7.42 2.16 -10.16
CA PRO A 54 7.67 0.76 -10.54
C PRO A 54 8.92 0.56 -11.43
N LYS A 55 9.46 1.64 -12.00
CA LYS A 55 10.70 1.61 -12.81
C LYS A 55 11.89 2.28 -12.15
N LYS A 56 11.77 2.69 -10.88
CA LYS A 56 12.88 3.25 -10.10
C LYS A 56 13.18 2.31 -8.95
N GLU A 57 14.39 2.41 -8.43
CA GLU A 57 14.76 1.70 -7.21
C GLU A 57 13.86 2.12 -6.05
N SER A 58 13.59 1.15 -5.17
CA SER A 58 12.83 1.39 -3.96
C SER A 58 13.53 2.40 -3.07
N ILE A 59 12.77 3.30 -2.48
CA ILE A 59 13.27 4.20 -1.42
C ILE A 59 13.59 3.45 -0.12
N TRP A 60 13.20 2.18 -0.05
CA TRP A 60 13.43 1.29 1.07
C TRP A 60 14.34 0.16 0.60
N PRO A 61 15.67 0.37 0.57
CA PRO A 61 16.61 -0.58 -0.04
C PRO A 61 16.70 -1.91 0.73
N ASP A 62 16.48 -1.88 2.04
CA ASP A 62 16.60 -3.05 2.92
C ASP A 62 15.27 -3.33 3.64
N PRO A 63 14.24 -3.84 2.94
CA PRO A 63 12.97 -4.17 3.56
C PRO A 63 13.15 -5.36 4.51
N LYS A 64 12.45 -5.32 5.64
CA LYS A 64 12.46 -6.43 6.60
C LYS A 64 11.88 -7.69 5.94
N GLU A 65 12.68 -8.75 5.84
CA GLU A 65 12.23 -10.02 5.28
C GLU A 65 11.09 -10.63 6.11
N TYR A 66 10.09 -11.17 5.41
CA TYR A 66 8.98 -11.92 6.00
C TYR A 66 8.90 -13.31 5.38
N TYR A 67 8.26 -14.24 6.09
CA TYR A 67 8.05 -15.58 5.58
C TYR A 67 7.14 -15.52 4.36
N GLN A 68 7.65 -15.97 3.20
CA GLN A 68 6.88 -16.15 1.97
C GLN A 68 6.69 -17.66 1.77
N VAL A 69 5.48 -18.13 1.45
CA VAL A 69 5.15 -19.58 1.40
C VAL A 69 6.11 -20.42 0.53
N PHE A 70 6.77 -19.82 -0.47
CA PHE A 70 7.73 -20.49 -1.36
C PHE A 70 9.19 -20.03 -1.18
N SER A 71 9.52 -19.32 -0.11
CA SER A 71 10.87 -18.80 0.12
C SER A 71 11.92 -19.90 0.23
N ASP A 72 11.57 -21.07 0.76
CA ASP A 72 12.49 -22.21 0.92
C ASP A 72 13.04 -22.71 -0.43
N LYS A 73 12.31 -22.49 -1.51
CA LYS A 73 12.69 -22.93 -2.87
C LYS A 73 13.32 -21.81 -3.70
N ASN A 74 12.82 -20.59 -3.53
CA ASN A 74 13.10 -19.48 -4.45
C ASN A 74 13.87 -18.32 -3.80
N GLY A 75 14.11 -18.37 -2.49
CA GLY A 75 14.60 -17.24 -1.72
C GLY A 75 13.51 -16.20 -1.43
N PHE A 76 13.90 -15.11 -0.79
CA PHE A 76 13.03 -13.97 -0.52
C PHE A 76 12.96 -13.04 -1.72
N TYR A 77 11.74 -12.60 -2.06
CA TYR A 77 11.50 -11.55 -3.06
C TYR A 77 11.13 -10.23 -2.37
N PRO A 78 11.98 -9.19 -2.43
CA PRO A 78 11.65 -7.86 -1.95
C PRO A 78 10.66 -7.14 -2.88
N ASP A 79 10.17 -5.96 -2.44
CA ASP A 79 9.35 -5.04 -3.24
C ASP A 79 8.07 -5.63 -3.84
N LEU A 80 7.51 -6.67 -3.21
CA LEU A 80 6.20 -7.22 -3.57
C LEU A 80 5.06 -6.34 -3.04
N SER A 81 3.87 -6.55 -3.62
CA SER A 81 2.67 -5.80 -3.25
C SER A 81 2.26 -6.01 -1.79
N ILE A 82 1.54 -5.04 -1.21
CA ILE A 82 0.92 -5.17 0.11
C ILE A 82 -0.01 -6.39 0.24
N ILE A 83 -0.57 -6.87 -0.87
CA ILE A 83 -1.44 -8.06 -0.88
C ILE A 83 -0.62 -9.33 -0.65
N ASP A 84 0.60 -9.42 -1.19
CA ASP A 84 1.50 -10.53 -0.93
C ASP A 84 1.87 -10.60 0.55
N LEU A 85 2.30 -9.47 1.11
CA LEU A 85 2.59 -9.34 2.54
C LEU A 85 1.38 -9.69 3.41
N LEU A 86 0.17 -9.25 3.03
CA LEU A 86 -1.06 -9.55 3.76
C LEU A 86 -1.40 -11.04 3.74
N PHE A 87 -1.25 -11.72 2.61
CA PHE A 87 -1.56 -13.16 2.55
C PHE A 87 -0.51 -14.04 3.22
N ASN A 88 0.74 -13.58 3.26
CA ASN A 88 1.82 -14.28 3.95
C ASN A 88 1.84 -14.04 5.47
N GLN A 89 1.51 -12.82 5.93
CA GLN A 89 1.66 -12.41 7.34
C GLN A 89 0.33 -12.09 8.05
N GLY A 90 -0.77 -11.94 7.31
CA GLY A 90 -2.08 -11.62 7.88
C GLY A 90 -2.06 -10.36 8.74
N PRO A 91 -2.59 -10.39 9.98
CA PRO A 91 -2.55 -9.24 10.88
C PRO A 91 -1.13 -8.77 11.26
N GLN A 92 -0.11 -9.60 11.11
CA GLN A 92 1.27 -9.24 11.44
C GLN A 92 1.94 -8.35 10.38
N SER A 93 1.33 -8.19 9.19
CA SER A 93 1.82 -7.32 8.12
C SER A 93 2.13 -5.91 8.58
N LYS A 94 1.36 -5.39 9.56
CA LYS A 94 1.60 -4.07 10.15
C LYS A 94 3.02 -3.90 10.73
N SER A 95 3.65 -4.96 11.22
CA SER A 95 5.00 -4.91 11.80
C SER A 95 6.14 -4.82 10.78
N TYR A 96 5.78 -4.80 9.48
CA TYR A 96 6.68 -4.71 8.32
C TYR A 96 6.48 -3.41 7.53
N LEU A 97 5.56 -2.54 7.98
CA LEU A 97 5.23 -1.24 7.36
C LEU A 97 5.68 -0.07 8.24
#